data_AF-A0A832ZJ09-F1
#
_entry.id   AF-A0A832ZJ09-F1
#
_cell.length_a   1.000
_cell.length_b   1.000
_cell.length_c   1.000
_cell.angle_alpha   90.00
_cell.angle_beta   90.00
_cell.angle_gamma   90.00
#
_symmetry.space_group_name_H-M   'P 1'
#
loop_
_entity.id
_entity.type
_entity.pdbx_description
1 polymer ?
#
loop_
_entity_poly.entity_id
_entity_poly.type
_entity_poly.pdbx_seq_one_letter_code
_entity_poly.pdbx_strand_id
1 'polypeptide(L)'
;MIEKEITRIVSWGEINNILAEAREDLILVRMPRSVHNHPKMKYKIQVLKEDNRIFIEVSEKQRGRMRKIDDNKKRELLDFIKEGYSLREIAEITGIPKSTIYDHVEEKMEEIKKKAKKEELRKLIYEFKELFIEKGLYKYTSIQILFTEMEIALKVEDYDKIMEIFLELREYME
;
A
#
# COMPACT_ATOMS: atom_id res chain seq x y z
N MET A 1 -14.95 3.55 -39.41
CA MET A 1 -13.66 4.07 -38.89
C MET A 1 -13.72 4.11 -37.38
N ILE A 2 -12.89 3.32 -36.71
CA ILE A 2 -12.85 3.15 -35.26
C ILE A 2 -11.62 3.87 -34.70
N GLU A 3 -11.82 4.77 -33.75
CA GLU A 3 -10.71 5.41 -33.03
C GLU A 3 -10.38 4.64 -31.76
N LYS A 4 -9.09 4.37 -31.51
CA LYS A 4 -8.61 3.78 -30.26
C LYS A 4 -7.45 4.57 -29.67
N GLU A 5 -7.54 4.89 -28.39
CA GLU A 5 -6.49 5.58 -27.66
C GLU A 5 -5.66 4.61 -26.80
N ILE A 6 -4.36 4.54 -27.06
CA ILE A 6 -3.41 3.71 -26.30
C ILE A 6 -2.52 4.63 -25.45
N THR A 7 -2.87 4.77 -24.18
CA THR A 7 -2.15 5.62 -23.21
C THR A 7 -1.14 4.86 -22.34
N ARG A 8 -1.11 3.53 -22.43
CA ARG A 8 -0.19 2.63 -21.69
C ARG A 8 0.41 1.56 -22.59
N ILE A 9 1.43 0.85 -22.08
CA ILE A 9 1.96 -0.35 -22.74
C ILE A 9 0.86 -1.42 -22.69
N VAL A 10 0.39 -1.84 -23.86
CA VAL A 10 -0.67 -2.85 -24.00
C VAL A 10 -0.09 -4.26 -24.10
N SER A 11 -0.88 -5.25 -23.74
CA SER A 11 -0.56 -6.67 -23.89
C SER A 11 -0.71 -7.13 -25.35
N TRP A 12 -0.26 -8.35 -25.66
CA TRP A 12 -0.47 -8.95 -26.98
C TRP A 12 -1.93 -9.29 -27.28
N GLY A 13 -2.71 -9.69 -26.26
CA GLY A 13 -4.15 -9.93 -26.43
C GLY A 13 -4.88 -8.68 -26.90
N GLU A 14 -4.54 -7.53 -26.33
CA GLU A 14 -5.11 -6.24 -26.76
C GLU A 14 -4.74 -5.90 -28.21
N ILE A 15 -3.51 -6.18 -28.66
CA ILE A 15 -3.08 -5.99 -30.05
C ILE A 15 -3.86 -6.89 -31.01
N ASN A 16 -4.04 -8.16 -30.65
CA ASN A 16 -4.78 -9.12 -31.49
C ASN A 16 -6.25 -8.72 -31.66
N ASN A 17 -6.86 -8.12 -30.63
CA ASN A 17 -8.22 -7.59 -30.74
C ASN A 17 -8.29 -6.42 -31.74
N ILE A 18 -7.30 -5.52 -31.73
CA ILE A 18 -7.20 -4.43 -32.71
C ILE A 18 -7.06 -5.00 -34.13
N LEU A 19 -6.22 -6.02 -34.32
CA LEU A 19 -6.07 -6.68 -35.62
C LEU A 19 -7.35 -7.39 -36.08
N ALA A 20 -8.11 -7.98 -35.16
CA ALA A 20 -9.39 -8.61 -35.47
C ALA A 20 -10.42 -7.57 -35.92
N GLU A 21 -10.54 -6.46 -35.20
CA GLU A 21 -11.42 -5.34 -35.55
C GLU A 21 -11.04 -4.69 -36.90
N ALA A 22 -9.74 -4.65 -37.23
CA ALA A 22 -9.24 -4.10 -38.49
C ALA A 22 -9.68 -4.92 -39.73
N ARG A 23 -10.15 -6.16 -39.52
CA ARG A 23 -10.70 -6.99 -40.61
C ARG A 23 -12.05 -6.47 -41.12
N GLU A 24 -12.79 -5.76 -40.27
CA GLU A 24 -14.14 -5.28 -40.57
C GLU A 24 -14.16 -3.77 -40.82
N ASP A 25 -13.30 -3.01 -40.13
CA ASP A 25 -13.30 -1.55 -40.14
C ASP A 25 -11.90 -0.95 -40.25
N LEU A 26 -11.82 0.32 -40.68
CA LEU A 26 -10.58 1.09 -40.66
C LEU A 26 -10.31 1.62 -39.24
N ILE A 27 -9.11 1.42 -38.70
CA ILE A 27 -8.77 1.78 -37.30
C ILE A 27 -7.74 2.90 -37.26
N LEU A 28 -8.03 3.94 -36.47
CA LEU A 28 -7.08 4.98 -36.08
C LEU A 28 -6.61 4.74 -34.64
N VAL A 29 -5.34 4.37 -34.46
CA VAL A 29 -4.70 4.17 -33.16
C VAL A 29 -3.93 5.43 -32.76
N ARG A 30 -4.44 6.13 -31.76
CA ARG A 30 -3.78 7.30 -31.15
C ARG A 30 -2.93 6.88 -29.97
N MET A 31 -1.65 7.27 -29.94
CA MET A 31 -0.79 6.98 -28.80
C MET A 31 0.22 8.10 -28.49
N PRO A 32 0.62 8.30 -27.23
CA PRO A 32 1.73 9.19 -26.85
C PRO A 32 3.07 8.76 -27.45
N ARG A 33 3.97 9.71 -27.72
CA ARG A 33 5.39 9.43 -28.05
C ARG A 33 6.07 8.48 -27.06
N SER A 34 5.76 8.61 -25.77
CA SER A 34 6.34 7.75 -24.73
C SER A 34 5.92 6.29 -24.84
N VAL A 35 4.71 6.02 -25.32
CA VAL A 35 4.21 4.66 -25.57
C VAL A 35 4.77 4.14 -26.90
N HIS A 36 4.74 4.97 -27.95
CA HIS A 36 5.28 4.63 -29.27
C HIS A 36 6.75 4.22 -29.21
N ASN A 37 7.57 4.96 -28.45
CA ASN A 37 9.01 4.73 -28.37
C ASN A 37 9.42 3.69 -27.31
N HIS A 38 8.47 3.11 -26.57
CA HIS A 38 8.81 2.18 -25.50
C HIS A 38 9.35 0.85 -26.06
N PRO A 39 10.46 0.27 -25.53
CA PRO A 39 11.06 -0.95 -26.08
C PRO A 39 10.08 -2.13 -26.23
N LYS A 40 9.20 -2.34 -25.24
CA LYS A 40 8.15 -3.38 -25.25
C LYS A 40 7.02 -3.18 -26.27
N MET A 41 6.93 -1.99 -26.87
CA MET A 41 5.93 -1.66 -27.89
C MET A 41 6.47 -1.75 -29.32
N LYS A 42 7.81 -1.72 -29.49
CA LYS A 42 8.48 -1.70 -30.80
C LYS A 42 7.91 -2.73 -31.78
N TYR A 43 7.89 -4.00 -31.37
CA TYR A 43 7.44 -5.09 -32.23
C TYR A 43 5.91 -5.14 -32.41
N LYS A 44 5.15 -4.71 -31.39
CA LYS A 44 3.68 -4.60 -31.48
C LYS A 44 3.25 -3.53 -32.48
N ILE A 45 3.93 -2.39 -32.47
CA ILE A 45 3.69 -1.29 -33.42
C ILE A 45 4.06 -1.73 -34.83
N GLN A 46 5.14 -2.52 -34.98
CA GLN A 46 5.50 -3.08 -36.29
C GLN A 46 4.37 -3.94 -36.86
N VAL A 47 3.85 -4.89 -36.07
CA VAL A 47 2.72 -5.75 -36.50
C VAL A 47 1.48 -4.92 -36.85
N LEU A 48 1.16 -3.90 -36.05
CA LEU A 48 0.04 -3.01 -36.35
C LEU A 48 0.24 -2.22 -37.66
N LYS A 49 1.47 -1.87 -38.03
CA LYS A 49 1.79 -1.16 -39.28
C LYS A 49 1.76 -2.06 -40.52
N GLU A 50 1.82 -3.38 -40.34
CA GLU A 50 1.74 -4.34 -41.46
C GLU A 50 0.31 -4.43 -42.02
N ASP A 51 -0.71 -4.04 -41.24
CA ASP A 51 -2.08 -3.96 -41.71
C ASP A 51 -2.41 -2.58 -42.27
N ASN A 52 -2.73 -2.53 -43.57
CA ASN A 52 -3.05 -1.30 -44.30
C ASN A 52 -4.32 -0.57 -43.81
N ARG A 53 -5.12 -1.21 -42.95
CA ARG A 53 -6.34 -0.64 -42.37
C ARG A 53 -6.11 0.02 -41.02
N ILE A 54 -4.88 -0.04 -40.51
CA ILE A 54 -4.50 0.54 -39.21
C ILE A 54 -3.60 1.76 -39.42
N PHE A 55 -4.10 2.91 -39.00
CA PHE A 55 -3.36 4.17 -39.01
C PHE A 55 -2.91 4.50 -37.60
N ILE A 56 -1.62 4.80 -37.42
CA ILE A 56 -1.06 5.15 -36.11
C ILE A 56 -0.78 6.64 -36.07
N GLU A 57 -1.50 7.35 -35.20
CA GLU A 57 -1.27 8.76 -34.92
C GLU A 57 -0.50 8.90 -33.59
N VAL A 58 0.70 9.46 -33.68
CA VAL A 58 1.55 9.69 -32.51
C VAL A 58 1.34 11.11 -32.01
N SER A 59 0.71 11.24 -30.84
CA SER A 59 0.54 12.53 -30.18
C SER A 59 1.79 12.94 -29.39
N GLU A 60 2.08 14.24 -29.38
CA GLU A 60 3.15 14.83 -28.54
C GLU A 60 2.77 14.91 -27.06
N LYS A 61 1.52 14.61 -26.71
CA LYS A 61 1.06 14.56 -25.31
C LYS A 61 1.89 13.51 -24.57
N GLN A 62 2.74 13.95 -23.65
CA GLN A 62 3.43 13.03 -22.73
C GLN A 62 2.39 12.29 -21.89
N ARG A 63 2.69 11.04 -21.49
CA ARG A 63 1.86 10.30 -20.54
C ARG A 63 1.60 11.19 -19.33
N GLY A 64 0.36 11.62 -19.15
CA GLY A 64 -0.02 12.50 -18.04
C GLY A 64 0.37 11.85 -16.72
N ARG A 65 1.02 12.62 -15.83
CA ARG A 65 1.25 12.22 -14.44
C ARG A 65 -0.12 11.86 -13.84
N MET A 66 -0.23 10.72 -13.17
CA MET A 66 -1.46 10.36 -12.43
C MET A 66 -1.88 11.55 -11.56
N ARG A 67 -3.17 11.93 -11.64
CA ARG A 67 -3.72 13.01 -10.83
C ARG A 67 -3.42 12.70 -9.36
N LYS A 68 -2.77 13.64 -8.67
CA LYS A 68 -2.52 13.57 -7.24
C LYS A 68 -3.88 13.36 -6.55
N ILE A 69 -4.01 12.33 -5.71
CA ILE A 69 -5.17 12.24 -4.82
C ILE A 69 -5.16 13.50 -3.96
N ASP A 70 -6.28 14.22 -3.96
CA ASP A 70 -6.46 15.39 -3.11
C ASP A 70 -6.43 15.01 -1.63
N ASP A 71 -5.99 15.92 -0.77
CA ASP A 71 -5.82 15.66 0.66
C ASP A 71 -7.12 15.22 1.34
N ASN A 72 -8.28 15.68 0.85
CA ASN A 72 -9.59 15.25 1.33
C ASN A 72 -9.84 13.76 1.07
N LYS A 73 -9.58 13.29 -0.16
CA LYS A 73 -9.68 11.86 -0.51
C LYS A 73 -8.65 11.04 0.24
N LYS A 74 -7.46 11.57 0.48
CA LYS A 74 -6.46 10.89 1.32
C LYS A 74 -6.96 10.69 2.75
N ARG A 75 -7.67 11.67 3.33
CA ARG A 75 -8.29 11.53 4.66
C ARG A 75 -9.39 10.46 4.67
N GLU A 76 -10.28 10.51 3.69
CA GLU A 76 -11.36 9.53 3.51
C GLU A 76 -10.82 8.09 3.43
N LEU A 77 -9.76 7.86 2.64
CA LEU A 77 -9.10 6.55 2.56
C LEU A 77 -8.53 6.09 3.91
N LEU A 78 -8.00 7.01 4.72
CA LEU A 78 -7.46 6.68 6.05
C LEU A 78 -8.55 6.38 7.06
N ASP A 79 -9.70 7.03 6.95
CA ASP A 79 -10.82 6.78 7.86
C ASP A 79 -11.43 5.41 7.59
N PHE A 80 -11.60 5.01 6.33
CA PHE A 80 -11.93 3.61 5.99
C PHE A 80 -10.93 2.59 6.57
N ILE A 81 -9.63 2.89 6.55
CA ILE A 81 -8.62 2.00 7.14
C ILE A 81 -8.78 1.91 8.66
N LYS A 82 -9.04 3.01 9.36
CA LYS A 82 -9.28 3.01 10.81
C LYS A 82 -10.55 2.26 11.19
N GLU A 83 -11.57 2.31 10.32
CA GLU A 83 -12.82 1.57 10.47
C GLU A 83 -12.68 0.07 10.18
N GLY A 84 -11.52 -0.36 9.66
CA GLY A 84 -11.18 -1.77 9.46
C GLY A 84 -11.44 -2.30 8.05
N TYR A 85 -11.78 -1.44 7.09
CA TYR A 85 -11.95 -1.85 5.70
C TYR A 85 -10.62 -2.27 5.06
N SER A 86 -10.66 -3.34 4.28
CA SER A 86 -9.54 -3.79 3.48
C SER A 86 -9.31 -2.88 2.27
N LEU A 87 -8.07 -2.83 1.77
CA LEU A 87 -7.75 -2.07 0.57
C LEU A 87 -8.55 -2.50 -0.68
N ARG A 88 -9.08 -3.74 -0.69
CA ARG A 88 -9.97 -4.22 -1.76
C ARG A 88 -11.35 -3.58 -1.64
N GLU A 89 -11.95 -3.61 -0.46
CA GLU A 89 -13.26 -2.99 -0.20
C GLU A 89 -13.20 -1.49 -0.45
N ILE A 90 -12.12 -0.83 -0.02
CA ILE A 90 -11.92 0.60 -0.28
C ILE A 90 -11.82 0.86 -1.79
N ALA A 91 -11.14 0.01 -2.56
CA ALA A 91 -11.05 0.14 -4.01
C ALA A 91 -12.42 -0.01 -4.69
N GLU A 92 -13.25 -0.93 -4.20
CA GLU A 92 -14.61 -1.14 -4.70
C GLU A 92 -15.54 0.05 -4.38
N ILE A 93 -15.46 0.60 -3.17
CA ILE A 93 -16.27 1.76 -2.74
C ILE A 93 -15.85 3.04 -3.46
N THR A 94 -14.55 3.31 -3.53
CA THR A 94 -14.02 4.59 -4.03
C THR A 94 -13.75 4.61 -5.53
N GLY A 95 -13.73 3.43 -6.16
CA GLY A 95 -13.29 3.25 -7.55
C GLY A 95 -11.81 3.52 -7.79
N ILE A 96 -11.01 3.70 -6.72
CA ILE A 96 -9.57 3.95 -6.82
C ILE A 96 -8.83 2.61 -6.87
N PRO A 97 -7.87 2.40 -7.80
CA PRO A 97 -7.11 1.17 -7.85
C PRO A 97 -6.38 0.89 -6.53
N LYS A 98 -6.41 -0.37 -6.09
CA LYS A 98 -5.74 -0.84 -4.85
C LYS A 98 -4.28 -0.38 -4.72
N SER A 99 -3.51 -0.45 -5.80
CA SER A 99 -2.10 -0.02 -5.81
C SER A 99 -1.98 1.48 -5.50
N THR A 100 -2.87 2.29 -6.07
CA THR A 100 -2.91 3.73 -5.85
C THR A 100 -3.32 4.06 -4.43
N ILE A 101 -4.29 3.35 -3.85
CA ILE A 101 -4.65 3.52 -2.44
C ILE A 101 -3.42 3.24 -1.57
N TYR A 102 -2.77 2.09 -1.79
CA TYR A 102 -1.58 1.66 -1.04
C TYR A 102 -0.48 2.73 -1.07
N ASP A 103 -0.05 3.19 -2.25
CA ASP A 103 1.01 4.19 -2.41
C ASP A 103 0.72 5.49 -1.64
N HIS A 104 -0.55 5.83 -1.44
CA HIS A 104 -0.96 7.07 -0.80
C HIS A 104 -1.16 6.95 0.72
N VAL A 105 -1.40 5.74 1.24
CA VAL A 105 -1.73 5.51 2.66
C VAL A 105 -0.71 4.66 3.40
N GLU A 106 0.23 4.00 2.72
CA GLU A 106 1.20 3.05 3.29
C GLU A 106 1.88 3.57 4.56
N GLU A 107 2.52 4.75 4.48
CA GLU A 107 3.24 5.37 5.60
C GLU A 107 2.33 5.53 6.83
N LYS A 108 1.15 6.11 6.64
CA LYS A 108 0.18 6.33 7.73
C LYS A 108 -0.44 5.03 8.22
N MET A 109 -0.62 4.05 7.34
CA MET A 109 -1.12 2.73 7.72
C MET A 109 -0.11 2.01 8.61
N GLU A 110 1.18 2.11 8.31
CA GLU A 110 2.26 1.59 9.18
C GLU A 110 2.33 2.34 10.51
N GLU A 111 2.15 3.67 10.52
CA GLU A 111 2.02 4.43 11.78
C GLU A 111 0.83 3.95 12.64
N ILE A 112 -0.35 3.73 12.01
CA ILE A 112 -1.54 3.22 12.68
C ILE A 112 -1.27 1.84 13.29
N LYS A 113 -0.67 0.92 12.51
CA LYS A 113 -0.31 -0.43 12.98
C LYS A 113 0.70 -0.36 14.13
N LYS A 114 1.73 0.47 14.00
CA LYS A 114 2.77 0.63 15.02
C LYS A 114 2.16 1.14 16.33
N LYS A 115 1.27 2.13 16.25
CA LYS A 115 0.53 2.67 17.40
C LYS A 115 -0.37 1.61 18.05
N ALA A 116 -1.08 0.82 17.24
CA ALA A 116 -1.92 -0.28 17.74
C ALA A 116 -1.10 -1.34 18.48
N LYS A 117 0.03 -1.79 17.91
CA LYS A 117 0.95 -2.74 18.55
C LYS A 117 1.56 -2.19 19.84
N LYS A 118 1.91 -0.91 19.87
CA LYS A 118 2.43 -0.25 21.08
C LYS A 118 1.39 -0.25 22.21
N GLU A 119 0.13 0.01 21.87
CA GLU A 119 -0.97 -0.05 22.84
C GLU A 119 -1.25 -1.48 23.31
N GLU A 120 -1.16 -2.46 22.42
CA GLU A 120 -1.28 -3.88 22.76
C GLU A 120 -0.17 -4.34 23.72
N LEU A 121 1.08 -3.99 23.43
CA LEU A 121 2.21 -4.24 24.33
C LEU A 121 2.03 -3.55 25.69
N ARG A 122 1.50 -2.33 25.71
CA ARG A 122 1.19 -1.62 26.96
C ARG A 122 0.20 -2.39 27.83
N LYS A 123 -0.86 -2.92 27.21
CA LYS A 123 -1.86 -3.74 27.92
C LYS A 123 -1.23 -5.01 28.49
N LEU A 124 -0.40 -5.70 27.72
CA LEU A 124 0.33 -6.88 28.18
C LEU A 124 1.25 -6.57 29.38
N ILE A 125 1.93 -5.43 29.37
CA ILE A 125 2.76 -4.99 30.52
C ILE A 125 1.89 -4.77 31.76
N TYR A 126 0.70 -4.16 31.62
CA TYR A 126 -0.23 -4.01 32.74
C TYR A 126 -0.74 -5.36 33.24
N GLU A 127 -1.16 -6.26 32.35
CA GLU A 127 -1.58 -7.61 32.73
C GLU A 127 -0.46 -8.37 33.46
N PHE A 128 0.78 -8.24 32.99
CA PHE A 128 1.93 -8.85 33.64
C PHE A 128 2.17 -8.25 35.04
N LYS A 129 2.00 -6.93 35.19
CA LYS A 129 2.10 -6.23 36.48
C LYS A 129 1.04 -6.72 37.47
N GLU A 130 -0.20 -6.92 37.03
CA GLU A 130 -1.28 -7.45 37.86
C GLU A 130 -0.92 -8.83 38.42
N LEU A 131 -0.30 -9.71 37.61
CA LEU A 131 0.16 -11.02 38.10
C LEU A 131 1.16 -10.92 39.26
N PHE A 132 2.05 -9.92 39.24
CA PHE A 132 2.98 -9.68 40.36
C PHE A 132 2.28 -9.16 41.61
N ILE A 133 1.23 -8.36 41.44
CA ILE A 133 0.41 -7.85 42.54
C ILE A 133 -0.33 -9.03 43.18
N GLU A 134 -0.98 -9.87 42.38
CA GLU A 134 -1.73 -11.05 42.85
C GLU A 134 -0.84 -12.04 43.61
N LYS A 135 0.39 -12.26 43.14
CA LYS A 135 1.37 -13.10 43.84
C LYS A 135 2.03 -12.42 45.05
N GLY A 136 1.69 -11.16 45.33
CA GLY A 136 2.28 -10.39 46.44
C GLY A 136 3.77 -10.09 46.27
N LEU A 137 4.28 -10.17 45.04
CA LEU A 137 5.67 -9.86 44.67
C LEU A 137 5.86 -8.36 44.42
N TYR A 138 4.82 -7.66 43.95
CA TYR A 138 4.90 -6.22 43.65
C TYR A 138 5.19 -5.32 44.88
N LYS A 139 5.22 -5.88 46.10
CA LYS A 139 5.67 -5.19 47.32
C LYS A 139 7.18 -4.88 47.32
N TYR A 140 7.98 -5.59 46.54
CA TYR A 140 9.42 -5.40 46.48
C TYR A 140 9.77 -4.19 45.62
N THR A 141 10.52 -3.23 46.19
CA THR A 141 10.92 -1.99 45.49
C THR A 141 11.68 -2.27 44.19
N SER A 142 12.51 -3.31 44.15
CA SER A 142 13.24 -3.73 42.93
C SER A 142 12.27 -4.03 41.78
N ILE A 143 11.20 -4.78 42.05
CA ILE A 143 10.18 -5.12 41.06
C ILE A 143 9.42 -3.87 40.60
N GLN A 144 9.09 -2.97 41.53
CA GLN A 144 8.43 -1.70 41.17
C GLN A 144 9.30 -0.83 40.26
N ILE A 145 10.61 -0.79 40.51
CA ILE A 145 11.59 -0.08 39.67
C ILE A 145 11.61 -0.72 38.27
N LEU A 146 11.73 -2.04 38.18
CA LEU A 146 11.74 -2.75 36.89
C LEU A 146 10.49 -2.45 36.05
N PHE A 147 9.29 -2.49 36.61
CA PHE A 147 8.07 -2.11 35.89
C PHE A 147 8.08 -0.64 35.45
N THR A 148 8.62 0.26 36.28
CA THR A 148 8.75 1.68 35.94
C THR A 148 9.73 1.88 34.77
N GLU A 149 10.86 1.19 34.80
CA GLU A 149 11.85 1.20 33.71
C GLU A 149 11.26 0.62 32.42
N MET A 150 10.46 -0.44 32.52
CA MET A 150 9.77 -1.05 31.38
C MET A 150 8.75 -0.08 30.75
N GLU A 151 8.00 0.66 31.57
CA GLU A 151 7.09 1.71 31.10
C GLU A 151 7.84 2.88 30.42
N ILE A 152 9.02 3.24 30.91
CA ILE A 152 9.89 4.25 30.29
C ILE A 152 10.43 3.74 28.95
N ALA A 153 10.95 2.52 28.91
CA ALA A 153 11.47 1.87 27.70
C ALA A 153 10.39 1.80 26.60
N LEU A 154 9.13 1.49 26.96
CA LEU A 154 8.00 1.54 26.03
C LEU A 154 7.76 2.94 25.44
N LYS A 155 7.91 4.01 26.24
CA LYS A 155 7.72 5.39 25.76
C LYS A 155 8.76 5.75 24.71
N VAL A 156 10.03 5.41 24.95
CA VAL A 156 11.16 5.68 24.04
C VAL A 156 11.33 4.63 22.93
N GLU A 157 10.49 3.59 22.93
CA GLU A 157 10.49 2.50 21.93
C GLU A 157 11.77 1.65 21.95
N ASP A 158 12.36 1.49 23.12
CA ASP A 158 13.51 0.61 23.35
C ASP A 158 13.04 -0.82 23.65
N TYR A 159 12.74 -1.57 22.59
CA TYR A 159 12.21 -2.92 22.71
C TYR A 159 13.23 -3.93 23.25
N ASP A 160 14.52 -3.70 23.04
CA ASP A 160 15.58 -4.57 23.57
C ASP A 160 15.61 -4.46 25.10
N LYS A 161 15.53 -3.24 25.64
CA LYS A 161 15.45 -3.03 27.09
C LYS A 161 14.17 -3.59 27.70
N ILE A 162 13.03 -3.49 27.00
CA ILE A 162 11.77 -4.13 27.44
C ILE A 162 11.96 -5.64 27.58
N MET A 163 12.59 -6.28 26.60
CA MET A 163 12.83 -7.73 26.63
C MET A 163 13.80 -8.14 27.74
N GLU A 164 14.87 -7.36 27.96
CA GLU A 164 15.81 -7.57 29.06
C GLU A 164 15.08 -7.55 30.42
N ILE A 165 14.29 -6.50 30.67
CA ILE A 165 13.52 -6.35 31.91
C ILE A 165 12.47 -7.47 32.05
N PHE A 166 11.81 -7.85 30.95
CA PHE A 166 10.84 -8.94 30.97
C PHE A 166 11.49 -10.27 31.40
N LEU A 167 12.67 -10.58 30.88
CA LEU A 167 13.42 -11.79 31.25
C LEU A 167 13.83 -11.75 32.73
N GLU A 168 14.33 -10.60 33.20
CA GLU A 168 14.67 -10.44 34.62
C GLU A 168 13.44 -10.62 35.52
N LEU A 169 12.32 -9.97 35.21
CA LEU A 169 11.07 -10.14 35.97
C LEU A 169 10.60 -11.60 35.96
N ARG A 170 10.72 -12.30 34.84
CA ARG A 170 10.34 -13.70 34.73
C ARG A 170 11.10 -14.59 35.72
N GLU A 171 12.37 -14.31 36.02
CA GLU A 171 13.15 -15.08 37.01
C GLU A 171 12.54 -15.00 38.43
N TYR A 172 11.83 -13.92 38.78
CA TYR A 172 11.13 -13.81 40.07
C TYR A 172 9.83 -14.62 40.14
N MET A 173 9.36 -15.14 39.00
CA MET A 173 8.11 -15.89 38.87
C MET A 173 8.33 -17.41 38.84
N GLU A 174 9.56 -17.86 38.58
CA GLU A 174 10.03 -19.25 38.62
C GLU A 174 10.45 -19.65 40.05
#